data_AF-A0AAD1S4S0-F1
#
_entry.id   AF-A0AAD1S4S0-F1
#
_cell.length_a   1.000
_cell.length_b   1.000
_cell.length_c   1.000
_cell.angle_alpha   90.00
_cell.angle_beta   90.00
_cell.angle_gamma   90.00
#
_symmetry.space_group_name_H-M   'P 1'
#
loop_
_entity.id
_entity.type
_entity.pdbx_description
1 polymer ?
#
loop_
_entity_poly.entity_id
_entity_poly.type
_entity_poly.pdbx_seq_one_letter_code
_entity_poly.pdbx_strand_id
1 'polypeptide(L)'
;MLWKISVWILLVLSQVGILESEDPPGKLGVQCWTISYPEKIRCTWDFKPNAYLPTTFITTYRMGLMSSEPPKLCVQSDQEPQSCLITDFQMFADYPYILNVTAISPLGGTTQLFPFIVEDIIRPDPPENVTLSNIVGEKKKLLLHWYPPRSWLYPEQFPLMYKIRYKRAGAKHYKTIGPYDFTSFILKGLKPGSFVEAQVAAKDFTDYGNYSEWSLVATGKPR
;
A
#
# COMPACT_ATOMS: atom_id res chain seq x y z
N MET A 1 3.52 76.38 -0.36
CA MET A 1 3.18 75.85 0.99
C MET A 1 2.40 74.52 0.84
N LEU A 2 2.92 73.56 0.07
CA LEU A 2 2.19 72.38 -0.42
C LEU A 2 3.12 71.16 -0.56
N TRP A 3 3.94 70.89 0.46
CA TRP A 3 4.79 69.68 0.48
C TRP A 3 4.74 68.91 1.81
N LYS A 4 3.79 69.24 2.69
CA LYS A 4 3.65 68.60 4.01
C LYS A 4 2.36 67.79 4.20
N ILE A 5 1.65 67.42 3.12
CA ILE A 5 0.38 66.66 3.22
C ILE A 5 0.47 65.28 2.56
N SER A 6 1.48 65.00 1.73
CA SER A 6 1.60 63.73 0.97
C SER A 6 2.23 62.54 1.72
N VAL A 7 2.37 62.58 3.05
CA VAL A 7 2.95 61.46 3.84
C VAL A 7 1.95 60.83 4.82
N TRP A 8 0.72 61.37 4.93
CA TRP A 8 -0.33 60.82 5.80
C TRP A 8 -1.44 60.05 5.04
N ILE A 9 -1.29 59.82 3.74
CA ILE A 9 -2.23 59.02 2.91
C ILE A 9 -1.54 57.73 2.42
N LEU A 10 -0.69 57.13 3.26
CA LEU A 10 -0.04 55.84 2.96
C LEU A 10 -0.10 54.82 4.11
N LEU A 11 -0.94 55.04 5.13
CA LEU A 11 -0.98 54.15 6.31
C LEU A 11 -2.37 53.75 6.82
N VAL A 12 -3.40 53.78 5.99
CA VAL A 12 -4.69 53.19 6.39
C VAL A 12 -5.26 52.36 5.24
N LEU A 13 -5.44 51.07 5.51
CA LEU A 13 -6.00 49.97 4.68
C LEU A 13 -4.99 48.99 4.07
N SER A 14 -4.05 48.48 4.88
CA SER A 14 -3.32 47.22 4.58
C SER A 14 -3.81 46.04 5.42
N GLN A 15 -5.10 45.97 5.76
CA GLN A 15 -5.68 44.82 6.45
C GLN A 15 -7.04 44.45 5.84
N VAL A 16 -7.05 44.18 4.54
CA VAL A 16 -8.00 43.20 4.00
C VAL A 16 -7.26 41.87 4.11
N GLY A 17 -7.44 41.19 5.24
CA GLY A 17 -7.07 39.79 5.35
C GLY A 17 -7.81 39.06 4.24
N ILE A 18 -7.05 38.46 3.33
CA ILE A 18 -7.59 37.49 2.38
C ILE A 18 -8.23 36.41 3.25
N LEU A 19 -9.56 36.33 3.27
CA LEU A 19 -10.22 35.09 3.65
C LEU A 19 -9.75 34.11 2.57
N GLU A 20 -8.74 33.29 2.89
CA GLU A 20 -8.55 32.05 2.15
C GLU A 20 -9.90 31.36 2.23
N SER A 21 -10.57 31.20 1.09
CA SER A 21 -11.72 30.33 1.02
C SER A 21 -11.20 28.95 1.37
N GLU A 22 -11.35 28.53 2.62
CA GLU A 22 -11.02 27.18 3.04
C GLU A 22 -11.96 26.26 2.27
N ASP A 23 -11.41 25.61 1.25
CA ASP A 23 -12.10 24.63 0.43
C ASP A 23 -12.71 23.56 1.34
N PRO A 24 -13.91 23.04 1.00
CA PRO A 24 -14.47 21.90 1.72
C PRO A 24 -13.43 20.78 1.76
N PRO A 25 -13.43 19.94 2.82
CA PRO A 25 -12.43 18.91 2.97
C PRO A 25 -12.35 18.07 1.69
N GLY A 26 -11.20 18.16 1.03
CA GLY A 26 -10.97 17.59 -0.29
C GLY A 26 -11.24 16.08 -0.29
N LYS A 27 -11.45 15.53 -1.49
CA LYS A 27 -11.70 14.10 -1.69
C LYS A 27 -10.67 13.24 -0.93
N LEU A 28 -11.15 12.34 -0.08
CA LEU A 28 -10.29 11.45 0.71
C LEU A 28 -9.63 10.41 -0.19
N GLY A 29 -8.30 10.29 -0.11
CA GLY A 29 -7.53 9.26 -0.83
C GLY A 29 -7.62 7.92 -0.13
N VAL A 30 -8.72 7.18 -0.32
CA VAL A 30 -8.98 5.90 0.36
C VAL A 30 -8.24 4.75 -0.34
N GLN A 31 -7.58 3.89 0.44
CA GLN A 31 -6.97 2.66 -0.01
C GLN A 31 -7.24 1.53 0.99
N CYS A 32 -7.59 0.34 0.51
CA CYS A 32 -7.76 -0.86 1.33
C CYS A 32 -6.87 -2.01 0.82
N TRP A 33 -6.41 -2.86 1.74
CA TRP A 33 -5.69 -4.09 1.41
C TRP A 33 -5.82 -5.15 2.51
N THR A 34 -5.62 -6.41 2.15
CA THR A 34 -5.42 -7.53 3.09
C THR A 34 -4.13 -8.26 2.73
N ILE A 35 -3.43 -8.75 3.74
CA ILE A 35 -2.13 -9.42 3.56
C ILE A 35 -2.24 -10.94 3.40
N SER A 36 -3.40 -11.53 3.71
CA SER A 36 -3.63 -12.99 3.65
C SER A 36 -5.13 -13.31 3.54
N TYR A 37 -5.42 -14.57 3.21
CA TYR A 37 -6.75 -15.17 3.20
C TYR A 37 -7.13 -15.77 4.55
N PRO A 38 -8.38 -15.56 5.00
CA PRO A 38 -8.91 -14.28 5.42
C PRO A 38 -8.42 -13.94 6.84
N GLU A 39 -7.76 -12.78 7.00
CA GLU A 39 -7.53 -12.21 8.34
C GLU A 39 -8.40 -10.95 8.55
N LYS A 40 -7.91 -9.81 8.09
CA LYS A 40 -8.46 -8.48 8.33
C LYS A 40 -8.12 -7.60 7.14
N ILE A 41 -9.07 -6.78 6.73
CA ILE A 41 -8.86 -5.76 5.71
C ILE A 41 -8.49 -4.48 6.43
N ARG A 42 -7.34 -3.92 6.08
CA ARG A 42 -6.90 -2.60 6.54
C ARG A 42 -7.24 -1.57 5.49
N CYS A 43 -7.86 -0.49 5.90
CA CYS A 43 -8.14 0.67 5.06
C CYS A 43 -7.52 1.92 5.65
N THR A 44 -6.96 2.78 4.81
CA THR A 44 -6.37 4.07 5.16
C THR A 44 -6.91 5.16 4.25
N TRP A 45 -6.87 6.40 4.70
CA TRP A 45 -7.26 7.54 3.86
C TRP A 45 -6.37 8.76 4.03
N ASP A 46 -6.02 9.38 2.91
CA ASP A 46 -5.30 10.64 2.89
C ASP A 46 -6.23 11.80 3.26
N PHE A 47 -5.92 12.47 4.36
CA PHE A 47 -6.55 13.68 4.85
C PHE A 47 -5.49 14.59 5.47
N LYS A 48 -5.55 15.89 5.17
CA LYS A 48 -4.64 16.88 5.74
C LYS A 48 -5.34 17.58 6.90
N PRO A 49 -5.01 17.25 8.16
CA PRO A 49 -5.65 17.87 9.31
C PRO A 49 -5.26 19.35 9.41
N ASN A 50 -6.25 20.21 9.64
CA ASN A 50 -6.03 21.61 10.02
C ASN A 50 -6.09 21.70 11.55
N ALA A 51 -5.03 22.24 12.16
CA ALA A 51 -4.89 22.32 13.63
C ALA A 51 -6.00 23.13 14.31
N TYR A 52 -6.61 24.08 13.59
CA TYR A 52 -7.70 24.91 14.10
C TYR A 52 -9.09 24.32 13.86
N LEU A 53 -9.17 23.25 13.07
CA LEU A 53 -10.42 22.58 12.70
C LEU A 53 -10.31 21.09 13.04
N PRO A 54 -10.51 20.71 14.31
CA PRO A 54 -10.43 19.31 14.73
C PRO A 54 -11.42 18.49 13.91
N THR A 55 -10.91 17.45 13.25
CA THR A 55 -11.70 16.58 12.38
C THR A 55 -11.81 15.20 13.01
N THR A 56 -13.04 14.69 13.08
CA THR A 56 -13.33 13.30 13.47
C THR A 56 -13.77 12.52 12.25
N PHE A 57 -13.68 11.19 12.32
CA PHE A 57 -14.11 10.33 11.23
C PHE A 57 -15.20 9.37 11.70
N ILE A 58 -16.10 9.03 10.80
CA ILE A 58 -17.07 7.95 10.95
C ILE A 58 -16.82 6.96 9.81
N THR A 59 -16.53 5.71 10.16
CA THR A 59 -16.20 4.67 9.20
C THR A 59 -17.13 3.48 9.29
N THR A 60 -17.84 3.18 8.21
CA THR A 60 -18.74 2.04 8.11
C THR A 60 -18.53 1.29 6.80
N TYR A 61 -18.96 0.04 6.74
CA TYR A 61 -18.90 -0.75 5.53
C TYR A 61 -20.14 -1.63 5.38
N ARG A 62 -20.43 -2.03 4.14
CA ARG A 62 -21.52 -2.95 3.81
C ARG A 62 -21.22 -3.70 2.53
N MET A 63 -21.85 -4.86 2.37
CA MET A 63 -21.84 -5.60 1.10
C MET A 63 -22.92 -5.03 0.18
N GLY A 64 -22.55 -4.50 -0.99
CA GLY A 64 -23.49 -3.91 -1.95
C GLY A 64 -24.17 -2.61 -1.52
N LEU A 65 -24.74 -1.88 -2.50
CA LEU A 65 -25.47 -0.63 -2.24
C LEU A 65 -26.89 -0.85 -1.69
N MET A 66 -27.46 -2.02 -1.95
CA MET A 66 -28.88 -2.34 -1.66
C MET A 66 -29.05 -3.46 -0.65
N SER A 67 -28.01 -3.76 0.13
CA SER A 67 -28.14 -4.71 1.24
C SER A 67 -29.19 -4.21 2.24
N SER A 68 -30.06 -5.14 2.65
CA SER A 68 -31.06 -4.96 3.70
C SER A 68 -30.43 -4.97 5.10
N GLU A 69 -29.19 -5.45 5.24
CA GLU A 69 -28.47 -5.42 6.50
C GLU A 69 -27.98 -4.00 6.83
N PRO A 70 -28.02 -3.60 8.11
CA PRO A 70 -27.45 -2.33 8.53
C PRO A 70 -25.93 -2.31 8.25
N PRO A 71 -25.35 -1.13 7.95
CA PRO A 71 -23.92 -1.01 7.75
C PRO A 71 -23.16 -1.39 9.03
N LYS A 72 -22.09 -2.16 8.88
CA LYS A 72 -21.21 -2.58 9.96
C LYS A 72 -20.14 -1.52 10.21
N LEU A 73 -19.58 -1.49 11.42
CA LEU A 73 -18.53 -0.53 11.80
C LEU A 73 -17.16 -1.00 11.28
N CYS A 74 -16.43 -0.10 10.60
CA CYS A 74 -14.99 -0.30 10.41
C CYS A 74 -14.28 0.25 11.64
N VAL A 75 -13.53 -0.58 12.36
CA VAL A 75 -12.96 -0.21 13.66
C VAL A 75 -11.73 0.66 13.45
N GLN A 76 -11.80 1.94 13.82
CA GLN A 76 -10.68 2.88 13.68
C GLN A 76 -9.54 2.55 14.63
N SER A 77 -8.30 2.79 14.18
CA SER A 77 -7.10 2.56 14.98
C SER A 77 -6.81 3.76 15.89
N ASP A 78 -6.56 3.52 17.18
CA ASP A 78 -6.15 4.57 18.12
C ASP A 78 -4.75 5.13 17.81
N GLN A 79 -3.88 4.31 17.22
CA GLN A 79 -2.50 4.68 16.87
C GLN A 79 -2.40 5.37 15.51
N GLU A 80 -3.34 5.06 14.61
CA GLU A 80 -3.38 5.55 13.25
C GLU A 80 -4.80 6.10 12.97
N PRO A 81 -5.11 7.34 13.36
CA PRO A 81 -6.48 7.87 13.33
C PRO A 81 -7.15 7.91 11.94
N GLN A 82 -6.33 7.86 10.88
CA GLN A 82 -6.73 7.81 9.48
C GLN A 82 -6.74 6.39 8.91
N SER A 83 -6.91 5.38 9.77
CA SER A 83 -7.04 3.99 9.38
C SER A 83 -8.17 3.29 10.13
N CYS A 84 -8.69 2.23 9.52
CA CYS A 84 -9.67 1.35 10.15
C CYS A 84 -9.49 -0.11 9.70
N LEU A 85 -10.04 -1.03 10.49
CA LEU A 85 -9.99 -2.47 10.26
C LEU A 85 -11.39 -3.06 10.07
N ILE A 86 -11.52 -3.92 9.07
CA ILE A 86 -12.69 -4.76 8.81
C ILE A 86 -12.30 -6.21 9.08
N THR A 87 -13.00 -6.86 10.01
CA THR A 87 -12.76 -8.26 10.42
C THR A 87 -13.89 -9.20 10.06
N ASP A 88 -15.11 -8.68 9.87
CA ASP A 88 -16.29 -9.47 9.51
C ASP A 88 -16.64 -9.22 8.03
N PHE A 89 -16.03 -10.03 7.17
CA PHE A 89 -16.27 -10.04 5.74
C PHE A 89 -16.27 -11.48 5.21
N GLN A 90 -17.05 -11.69 4.17
CA GLN A 90 -17.10 -12.90 3.37
C GLN A 90 -16.14 -12.78 2.18
N MET A 91 -15.25 -13.77 2.04
CA MET A 91 -14.50 -14.03 0.81
C MET A 91 -15.44 -14.50 -0.30
N PHE A 92 -15.16 -14.11 -1.53
CA PHE A 92 -15.90 -14.43 -2.75
C PHE A 92 -17.38 -14.04 -2.66
N ALA A 93 -17.64 -12.85 -2.12
CA ALA A 93 -18.98 -12.31 -2.01
C ALA A 93 -19.59 -12.02 -3.39
N ASP A 94 -20.90 -12.21 -3.53
CA ASP A 94 -21.63 -11.97 -4.78
C ASP A 94 -21.61 -10.50 -5.22
N TYR A 95 -21.43 -9.59 -4.26
CA TYR A 95 -21.40 -8.14 -4.50
C TYR A 95 -20.17 -7.50 -3.84
N PRO A 96 -19.62 -6.43 -4.44
CA PRO A 96 -18.52 -5.67 -3.84
C PRO A 96 -18.91 -5.08 -2.48
N TYR A 97 -17.94 -5.01 -1.59
CA TYR A 97 -18.06 -4.21 -0.38
C TYR A 97 -17.95 -2.72 -0.70
N ILE A 98 -18.53 -1.91 0.17
CA ILE A 98 -18.50 -0.45 0.08
C ILE A 98 -18.10 0.07 1.43
N LEU A 99 -16.87 0.59 1.52
CA LEU A 99 -16.42 1.37 2.65
C LEU A 99 -16.94 2.80 2.52
N ASN A 100 -17.45 3.35 3.61
CA ASN A 100 -17.84 4.73 3.77
C ASN A 100 -16.93 5.37 4.81
N VAL A 101 -16.19 6.39 4.39
CA VAL A 101 -15.39 7.24 5.28
C VAL A 101 -15.98 8.64 5.25
N THR A 102 -16.50 9.09 6.38
CA THR A 102 -17.05 10.45 6.53
C THR A 102 -16.16 11.24 7.48
N ALA A 103 -15.55 12.32 6.99
CA ALA A 103 -14.80 13.27 7.81
C ALA A 103 -15.72 14.40 8.24
N ILE A 104 -15.67 14.77 9.52
CA ILE A 104 -16.56 15.77 10.12
C ILE A 104 -15.71 16.82 10.81
N SER A 105 -15.91 18.08 10.45
CA SER A 105 -15.22 19.25 10.99
C SER A 105 -16.24 20.36 11.34
N PRO A 106 -15.86 21.41 12.08
CA PRO A 106 -16.74 22.55 12.34
C PRO A 106 -17.26 23.26 11.07
N LEU A 107 -16.55 23.15 9.94
CA LEU A 107 -16.95 23.74 8.67
C LEU A 107 -17.93 22.86 7.86
N GLY A 108 -18.17 21.62 8.31
CA GLY A 108 -19.02 20.66 7.63
C GLY A 108 -18.36 19.29 7.52
N GLY A 109 -19.01 18.39 6.76
CA GLY A 109 -18.53 17.03 6.54
C GLY A 109 -18.37 16.68 5.07
N THR A 110 -17.44 15.78 4.79
CA THR A 110 -17.26 15.16 3.47
C THR A 110 -17.32 13.65 3.59
N THR A 111 -17.91 12.99 2.61
CA THR A 111 -18.07 11.53 2.59
C THR A 111 -17.42 10.96 1.34
N GLN A 112 -16.58 9.95 1.52
CA GLN A 112 -16.00 9.16 0.44
C GLN A 112 -16.52 7.72 0.52
N LEU A 113 -17.12 7.26 -0.58
CA LEU A 113 -17.46 5.86 -0.79
C LEU A 113 -16.36 5.17 -1.58
N PHE A 114 -15.94 4.00 -1.13
CA PHE A 114 -14.88 3.22 -1.76
C PHE A 114 -15.36 1.78 -1.97
N PRO A 115 -15.79 1.42 -3.20
CA PRO A 115 -16.15 0.06 -3.53
C PRO A 115 -14.90 -0.81 -3.69
N PHE A 116 -14.93 -2.04 -3.16
CA PHE A 116 -13.85 -3.01 -3.35
C PHE A 116 -14.36 -4.44 -3.34
N ILE A 117 -13.66 -5.31 -4.07
CA ILE A 117 -13.78 -6.76 -4.02
C ILE A 117 -12.63 -7.27 -3.16
N VAL A 118 -12.88 -8.23 -2.26
CA VAL A 118 -11.88 -8.64 -1.27
C VAL A 118 -10.66 -9.24 -1.95
N GLU A 119 -10.88 -10.04 -3.00
CA GLU A 119 -9.86 -10.71 -3.81
C GLU A 119 -8.93 -9.71 -4.51
N ASP A 120 -9.48 -8.59 -4.99
CA ASP A 120 -8.75 -7.58 -5.75
C ASP A 120 -7.83 -6.72 -4.87
N ILE A 121 -8.07 -6.70 -3.56
CA ILE A 121 -7.26 -5.93 -2.60
C ILE A 121 -6.26 -6.80 -1.83
N ILE A 122 -6.13 -8.07 -2.20
CA ILE A 122 -5.13 -8.97 -1.63
C ILE A 122 -3.75 -8.52 -2.05
N ARG A 123 -2.85 -8.36 -1.09
CA ARG A 123 -1.47 -7.99 -1.33
C ARG A 123 -0.61 -8.66 -0.26
N PRO A 124 0.04 -9.80 -0.57
CA PRO A 124 0.90 -10.49 0.39
C PRO A 124 2.01 -9.57 0.91
N ASP A 125 2.65 -9.95 2.01
CA ASP A 125 3.94 -9.36 2.37
C ASP A 125 5.06 -9.88 1.45
N PRO A 126 6.23 -9.19 1.41
CA PRO A 126 7.37 -9.66 0.64
C PRO A 126 7.88 -11.03 1.11
N PRO A 127 8.35 -11.91 0.21
CA PRO A 127 8.99 -13.18 0.58
C PRO A 127 10.11 -13.01 1.60
N GLU A 128 10.21 -13.99 2.50
CA GLU A 128 11.18 -13.97 3.60
C GLU A 128 12.43 -14.80 3.29
N ASN A 129 13.53 -14.49 3.99
CA ASN A 129 14.78 -15.24 3.98
C ASN A 129 15.29 -15.54 2.56
N VAL A 130 15.29 -14.51 1.71
CA VAL A 130 15.80 -14.57 0.34
C VAL A 130 17.32 -14.66 0.37
N THR A 131 17.88 -15.72 -0.22
CA THR A 131 19.33 -16.01 -0.18
C THR A 131 19.88 -16.38 -1.55
N LEU A 132 21.15 -16.03 -1.79
CA LEU A 132 21.91 -16.45 -2.97
C LEU A 132 23.10 -17.30 -2.53
N SER A 133 23.08 -18.60 -2.87
CA SER A 133 24.13 -19.54 -2.51
C SER A 133 24.87 -20.10 -3.73
N ASN A 134 26.12 -20.53 -3.52
CA ASN A 134 26.91 -21.17 -4.56
C ASN A 134 26.49 -22.63 -4.74
N ILE A 135 26.50 -23.10 -5.98
CA ILE A 135 26.26 -24.51 -6.31
C ILE A 135 27.63 -25.18 -6.53
N VAL A 136 27.84 -26.32 -5.87
CA VAL A 136 29.12 -27.07 -5.96
C VAL A 136 29.41 -27.44 -7.41
N GLY A 137 30.60 -27.10 -7.90
CA GLY A 137 31.03 -27.36 -9.28
C GLY A 137 30.58 -26.34 -10.33
N GLU A 138 29.75 -25.34 -9.97
CA GLU A 138 29.04 -24.50 -10.94
C GLU A 138 29.41 -23.01 -10.84
N LYS A 139 30.51 -22.62 -11.48
CA LYS A 139 31.13 -21.28 -11.34
C LYS A 139 30.35 -20.09 -11.94
N LYS A 140 29.30 -20.38 -12.71
CA LYS A 140 28.46 -19.37 -13.40
C LYS A 140 27.00 -19.40 -12.96
N LYS A 141 26.72 -20.08 -11.85
CA LYS A 141 25.36 -20.25 -11.33
C LYS A 141 25.29 -19.88 -9.85
N LEU A 142 24.15 -19.34 -9.44
CA LEU A 142 23.77 -19.18 -8.04
C LEU A 142 22.38 -19.76 -7.84
N LEU A 143 22.17 -20.43 -6.70
CA LEU A 143 20.85 -20.85 -6.25
C LEU A 143 20.23 -19.69 -5.48
N LEU A 144 19.14 -19.14 -6.02
CA LEU A 144 18.25 -18.23 -5.31
C LEU A 144 17.20 -19.07 -4.57
N HIS A 145 17.02 -18.85 -3.27
CA HIS A 145 16.02 -19.53 -2.46
C HIS A 145 15.29 -18.52 -1.58
N TRP A 146 14.00 -18.71 -1.32
CA TRP A 146 13.17 -17.88 -0.44
C TRP A 146 12.10 -18.71 0.26
N TYR A 147 11.39 -18.10 1.20
CA TYR A 147 10.22 -18.68 1.85
C TYR A 147 8.99 -17.78 1.60
N PRO A 148 7.77 -18.35 1.58
CA PRO A 148 6.55 -17.56 1.69
C PRO A 148 6.61 -16.64 2.92
N PRO A 149 6.00 -15.45 2.87
CA PRO A 149 5.93 -14.58 4.06
C PRO A 149 5.14 -15.28 5.17
N ARG A 150 5.56 -15.11 6.43
CA ARG A 150 4.89 -15.75 7.57
C ARG A 150 3.47 -15.27 7.79
N SER A 151 3.15 -14.07 7.31
CA SER A 151 1.80 -13.52 7.34
C SER A 151 0.85 -14.24 6.37
N TRP A 152 1.37 -14.98 5.39
CA TRP A 152 0.57 -15.81 4.50
C TRP A 152 0.32 -17.17 5.14
N LEU A 153 -0.76 -17.27 5.90
CA LEU A 153 -1.00 -18.35 6.85
C LEU A 153 -1.22 -19.73 6.22
N TYR A 154 -1.74 -19.76 4.98
CA TYR A 154 -2.22 -20.99 4.34
C TYR A 154 -1.64 -21.17 2.93
N PRO A 155 -0.31 -21.24 2.76
CA PRO A 155 0.34 -21.32 1.46
C PRO A 155 0.01 -22.61 0.68
N GLU A 156 -0.43 -23.66 1.36
CA GLU A 156 -0.84 -24.93 0.71
C GLU A 156 -2.26 -24.83 0.10
N GLN A 157 -3.13 -24.00 0.68
CA GLN A 157 -4.51 -23.81 0.21
C GLN A 157 -4.61 -22.65 -0.78
N PHE A 158 -3.82 -21.60 -0.52
CA PHE A 158 -3.70 -20.42 -1.37
C PHE A 158 -2.24 -20.29 -1.81
N PRO A 159 -1.82 -21.05 -2.84
CA PRO A 159 -0.44 -20.99 -3.31
C PRO A 159 -0.07 -19.59 -3.80
N LEU A 160 1.22 -19.26 -3.71
CA LEU A 160 1.76 -17.99 -4.19
C LEU A 160 2.56 -18.22 -5.48
N MET A 161 2.53 -17.21 -6.35
CA MET A 161 3.45 -17.07 -7.47
C MET A 161 4.46 -15.94 -7.21
N TYR A 162 5.66 -16.08 -7.77
CA TYR A 162 6.80 -15.23 -7.46
C TYR A 162 7.41 -14.61 -8.71
N LYS A 163 7.63 -13.29 -8.67
CA LYS A 163 8.50 -12.59 -9.62
C LYS A 163 9.87 -12.43 -9.02
N ILE A 164 10.91 -12.62 -9.84
CA ILE A 164 12.30 -12.42 -9.42
C ILE A 164 12.85 -11.26 -10.22
N ARG A 165 13.52 -10.32 -9.54
CA ARG A 165 14.35 -9.31 -10.21
C ARG A 165 15.79 -9.45 -9.76
N TYR A 166 16.74 -9.42 -10.68
CA TYR A 166 18.16 -9.52 -10.35
C TYR A 166 19.01 -8.66 -11.28
N LYS A 167 20.19 -8.28 -10.78
CA LYS A 167 21.20 -7.55 -11.54
C LYS A 167 22.60 -7.83 -11.00
N ARG A 168 23.61 -7.47 -11.79
CA ARG A 168 24.98 -7.34 -11.27
C ARG A 168 25.05 -6.12 -10.34
N ALA A 169 25.80 -6.21 -9.25
CA ALA A 169 26.08 -5.05 -8.41
C ALA A 169 26.67 -3.89 -9.24
N GLY A 170 26.12 -2.70 -9.05
CA GLY A 170 26.46 -1.49 -9.82
C GLY A 170 25.78 -1.37 -11.19
N ALA A 171 25.02 -2.37 -11.65
CA ALA A 171 24.18 -2.20 -12.83
C ALA A 171 22.98 -1.29 -12.52
N LYS A 172 22.56 -0.49 -13.52
CA LYS A 172 21.44 0.44 -13.37
C LYS A 172 20.08 -0.27 -13.34
N HIS A 173 19.89 -1.27 -14.18
CA HIS A 173 18.58 -1.91 -14.37
C HIS A 173 18.57 -3.36 -13.86
N TYR A 174 17.44 -3.74 -13.26
CA TYR A 174 17.13 -5.12 -12.95
C TYR A 174 16.58 -5.85 -14.18
N LYS A 175 16.95 -7.11 -14.34
CA LYS A 175 16.24 -8.06 -15.18
C LYS A 175 15.17 -8.74 -14.35
N THR A 176 13.93 -8.75 -14.82
CA THR A 176 12.79 -9.40 -14.15
C THR A 176 12.39 -10.67 -14.91
N ILE A 177 12.10 -11.74 -14.18
CA ILE A 177 11.65 -13.04 -14.70
C ILE A 177 10.50 -13.59 -13.83
N GLY A 178 9.80 -14.60 -14.34
CA GLY A 178 8.60 -15.17 -13.73
C GLY A 178 7.30 -14.62 -14.34
N PRO A 179 6.15 -14.86 -13.72
CA PRO A 179 5.97 -15.48 -12.40
C PRO A 179 6.29 -16.99 -12.37
N TYR A 180 6.59 -17.51 -11.18
CA TYR A 180 6.88 -18.92 -10.92
C TYR A 180 6.18 -19.40 -9.64
N ASP A 181 5.87 -20.69 -9.53
CA ASP A 181 5.16 -21.33 -8.42
C ASP A 181 6.08 -22.10 -7.46
N PHE A 182 7.39 -21.94 -7.58
CA PHE A 182 8.40 -22.58 -6.73
C PHE A 182 9.13 -21.55 -5.86
N THR A 183 9.79 -22.02 -4.80
CA THR A 183 10.52 -21.20 -3.82
C THR A 183 12.04 -21.15 -4.03
N SER A 184 12.51 -21.67 -5.17
CA SER A 184 13.92 -21.59 -5.54
C SER A 184 14.15 -21.50 -7.05
N PHE A 185 15.21 -20.82 -7.46
CA PHE A 185 15.54 -20.64 -8.88
C PHE A 185 17.06 -20.60 -9.10
N ILE A 186 17.53 -21.25 -10.17
CA ILE A 186 18.95 -21.22 -10.53
C ILE A 186 19.22 -20.07 -11.50
N LEU A 187 19.89 -19.02 -11.02
CA LEU A 187 20.39 -17.94 -11.87
C LEU A 187 21.60 -18.46 -12.66
N LYS A 188 21.53 -18.39 -14.00
CA LYS A 188 22.57 -18.90 -14.93
C LYS A 188 23.24 -17.75 -15.68
N GLY A 189 24.40 -18.05 -16.27
CA GLY A 189 25.12 -17.09 -17.13
C GLY A 189 25.77 -15.95 -16.36
N LEU A 190 26.05 -16.15 -15.07
CA LEU A 190 26.65 -15.13 -14.22
C LEU A 190 28.15 -15.00 -14.49
N LYS A 191 28.68 -13.78 -14.39
CA LYS A 191 30.12 -13.54 -14.49
C LYS A 191 30.81 -13.94 -13.18
N PRO A 192 31.78 -14.88 -13.20
CA PRO A 192 32.51 -15.28 -12.00
C PRO A 192 33.12 -14.09 -11.27
N GLY A 193 33.15 -14.15 -9.94
CA GLY A 193 33.75 -13.12 -9.11
C GLY A 193 32.98 -11.79 -9.05
N SER A 194 31.81 -11.68 -9.67
CA SER A 194 31.00 -10.46 -9.67
C SER A 194 29.80 -10.61 -8.73
N PHE A 195 29.54 -9.62 -7.88
CA PHE A 195 28.36 -9.64 -7.03
C PHE A 195 27.08 -9.51 -7.84
N VAL A 196 26.06 -10.26 -7.43
CA VAL A 196 24.70 -10.28 -7.96
C VAL A 196 23.76 -9.91 -6.82
N GLU A 197 22.82 -9.02 -7.12
CA GLU A 197 21.72 -8.62 -6.26
C GLU A 197 20.43 -9.24 -6.80
N ALA A 198 19.63 -9.85 -5.95
CA ALA A 198 18.33 -10.41 -6.30
C ALA A 198 17.28 -10.06 -5.26
N GLN A 199 16.05 -9.87 -5.72
CA GLN A 199 14.86 -9.68 -4.88
C GLN A 199 13.72 -10.49 -5.47
N VAL A 200 12.76 -10.86 -4.62
CA VAL A 200 11.58 -11.63 -4.98
C VAL A 200 10.34 -10.88 -4.52
N ALA A 201 9.27 -10.90 -5.31
CA ALA A 201 7.95 -10.41 -4.93
C ALA A 201 6.93 -11.54 -5.09
N ALA A 202 5.96 -11.62 -4.20
CA ALA A 202 4.91 -12.64 -4.20
C ALA A 202 3.59 -12.05 -4.69
N LYS A 203 2.74 -12.89 -5.26
CA LYS A 203 1.33 -12.61 -5.56
C LYS A 203 0.54 -13.90 -5.38
N ASP A 204 -0.75 -13.81 -5.11
CA ASP A 204 -1.62 -14.97 -5.14
C ASP A 204 -1.54 -15.71 -6.50
N PHE A 205 -1.56 -17.05 -6.47
CA PHE A 205 -1.41 -17.89 -7.66
C PHE A 205 -2.58 -17.77 -8.65
N THR A 206 -3.77 -17.39 -8.19
CA THR A 206 -4.93 -17.18 -9.07
C THR A 206 -4.90 -15.82 -9.79
N ASP A 207 -3.81 -15.04 -9.60
CA ASP A 207 -3.61 -13.70 -10.14
C ASP A 207 -4.58 -12.64 -9.57
N TYR A 208 -5.30 -12.97 -8.49
CA TYR A 208 -6.03 -11.97 -7.70
C TYR A 208 -5.07 -11.00 -6.99
N GLY A 209 -5.57 -9.80 -6.76
CA GLY A 209 -4.87 -8.79 -6.00
C GLY A 209 -3.61 -8.23 -6.67
N ASN A 210 -2.66 -7.82 -5.85
CA ASN A 210 -1.44 -7.13 -6.24
C ASN A 210 -0.20 -7.91 -5.82
N TYR A 211 0.91 -7.68 -6.53
CA TYR A 211 2.20 -8.12 -6.04
C TYR A 211 2.54 -7.43 -4.72
N SER A 212 3.22 -8.17 -3.85
CA SER A 212 3.90 -7.60 -2.70
C SER A 212 5.03 -6.67 -3.13
N GLU A 213 5.50 -5.87 -2.18
CA GLU A 213 6.75 -5.16 -2.37
C GLU A 213 7.91 -6.14 -2.61
N TRP A 214 8.98 -5.66 -3.23
CA TRP A 214 10.17 -6.48 -3.39
C TRP A 214 10.78 -6.80 -2.03
N SER A 215 11.17 -8.07 -1.83
CA SER A 215 11.90 -8.54 -0.64
C SER A 215 13.15 -7.72 -0.37
N LEU A 216 13.76 -7.90 0.80
CA LEU A 216 15.12 -7.41 1.02
C LEU A 216 16.09 -7.96 -0.03
N VAL A 217 17.13 -7.18 -0.34
CA VAL A 217 18.12 -7.53 -1.35
C VAL A 217 18.99 -8.68 -0.85
N ALA A 218 18.97 -9.80 -1.58
CA ALA A 218 19.91 -10.88 -1.42
C ALA A 218 21.15 -10.62 -2.29
N THR A 219 22.34 -10.77 -1.73
CA THR A 219 23.60 -10.62 -2.45
C THR A 219 24.37 -11.94 -2.51
N GLY A 220 24.89 -12.29 -3.68
CA GLY A 220 25.72 -13.48 -3.86
C GLY A 220 26.84 -13.24 -4.87
N LYS A 221 27.91 -14.04 -4.78
CA LYS A 221 29.05 -13.98 -5.69
C LYS A 221 29.36 -15.40 -6.19
N PRO A 222 29.25 -15.66 -7.50
CA PRO A 222 29.64 -16.96 -8.07
C PRO A 222 31.15 -17.17 -7.87
N ARG A 223 31.51 -18.32 -7.30
CA ARG A 223 32.91 -18.74 -7.06
C ARG A 223 33.60 -19.24 -8.32
#